data_AF-A0A537QGH7-F1
#
_entry.id   AF-A0A537QGH7-F1
#
_cell.length_a   1.000
_cell.length_b   1.000
_cell.length_c   1.000
_cell.angle_alpha   90.00
_cell.angle_beta   90.00
_cell.angle_gamma   90.00
#
_symmetry.space_group_name_H-M   'P 1'
#
loop_
_entity.id
_entity.type
_entity.pdbx_description
1 polymer ?
#
loop_
_entity_poly.entity_id
_entity_poly.type
_entity_poly.pdbx_seq_one_letter_code
_entity_poly.pdbx_strand_id
1 'polypeptide(L)'
;VLENVIIDRATRMPDVDDDSLTENTRACYPIDFIPNADLRGQGPHPKNVVMLTADAFGVMPPLAKLSAEQAMYHFLSGYTARVAGTETGLSNAPEATFSTCFGAPFMPRHPAVYAKMLGARIKEHGAQCWLVNTGWSGGTYGVGRRMPIAHTRALLRAALDGRLADAPVRKDGNFGMLVPESCPEVPSEVLDPRGTWSDKQAYDETARALTRRFAANFAEFEPFVGREVKEAAIHPAA
;
A
#
# COMPACT_ATOMS: atom_id res chain seq x y z
N VAL A 1 -26.48 9.23 1.77
CA VAL A 1 -27.00 7.91 1.37
C VAL A 1 -26.19 6.85 2.08
N LEU A 2 -26.84 5.92 2.79
CA LEU A 2 -26.20 4.72 3.32
C LEU A 2 -26.67 3.54 2.46
N GLU A 3 -25.73 2.76 1.93
CA GLU A 3 -25.97 1.63 1.03
C GLU A 3 -25.60 0.33 1.75
N ASN A 4 -26.56 -0.59 1.84
CA ASN A 4 -26.44 -1.91 2.48
C ASN A 4 -26.03 -1.90 3.97
N VAL A 5 -26.15 -0.75 4.66
CA VAL A 5 -25.95 -0.64 6.11
C VAL A 5 -27.21 -1.06 6.84
N ILE A 6 -27.06 -1.93 7.85
CA ILE A 6 -28.18 -2.32 8.72
C ILE A 6 -28.55 -1.16 9.63
N ILE A 7 -29.85 -0.91 9.77
CA ILE A 7 -30.39 0.12 10.66
C ILE A 7 -31.13 -0.57 11.80
N ASP A 8 -30.73 -0.29 13.04
CA ASP A 8 -31.45 -0.74 14.21
C ASP A 8 -32.89 -0.19 14.19
N ARG A 9 -33.88 -1.09 14.29
CA ARG A 9 -35.29 -0.73 14.08
C ARG A 9 -35.85 0.20 15.16
N ALA A 10 -35.33 0.13 16.38
CA ALA A 10 -35.84 0.87 17.52
C ALA A 10 -35.19 2.25 17.63
N THR A 11 -33.87 2.31 17.59
CA THR A 11 -33.04 3.51 17.75
C THR A 11 -32.87 4.30 16.44
N ARG A 12 -33.08 3.65 15.29
CA ARG A 12 -32.79 4.18 13.95
C ARG A 12 -31.31 4.49 13.72
N MET A 13 -30.43 3.98 14.57
CA MET A 13 -28.98 4.12 14.39
C MET A 13 -28.47 3.09 13.39
N PRO A 14 -27.50 3.46 12.53
CA PRO A 14 -26.79 2.48 11.73
C PRO A 14 -25.95 1.58 12.61
N ASP A 15 -26.07 0.27 12.40
CA ASP A 15 -25.11 -0.71 12.88
C ASP A 15 -24.01 -0.84 11.83
N VAL A 16 -22.83 -0.31 12.15
CA VAL A 16 -21.67 -0.29 11.24
C VAL A 16 -20.78 -1.51 11.37
N ASP A 17 -21.09 -2.41 12.31
CA ASP A 17 -20.39 -3.67 12.54
C ASP A 17 -21.13 -4.87 11.92
N ASP A 18 -22.39 -4.70 11.50
CA ASP A 18 -23.20 -5.74 10.84
C ASP A 18 -22.92 -5.82 9.32
N ASP A 19 -22.40 -6.97 8.89
CA ASP A 19 -22.04 -7.31 7.51
C ASP A 19 -22.99 -8.33 6.84
N SER A 20 -24.15 -8.61 7.46
CA SER A 20 -25.07 -9.68 7.03
C SER A 20 -25.59 -9.55 5.60
N LEU A 21 -25.60 -8.32 5.04
CA LEU A 21 -25.87 -8.08 3.63
C LEU A 21 -24.60 -8.12 2.78
N THR A 22 -23.53 -7.49 3.25
CA THR A 22 -22.21 -7.41 2.60
C THR A 22 -21.19 -6.75 3.53
N GLU A 23 -19.93 -7.17 3.47
CA GLU A 23 -18.80 -6.44 4.10
C GLU A 23 -18.52 -5.08 3.44
N ASN A 24 -18.97 -4.86 2.19
CA ASN A 24 -18.75 -3.63 1.43
C ASN A 24 -19.93 -2.65 1.60
N THR A 25 -20.26 -2.32 2.85
CA THR A 25 -21.22 -1.26 3.16
C THR A 25 -20.64 0.11 2.77
N ARG A 26 -21.51 1.05 2.35
CA ARG A 26 -21.05 2.36 1.83
C ARG A 26 -21.86 3.53 2.37
N ALA A 27 -21.20 4.67 2.50
CA ALA A 27 -21.82 5.96 2.76
C ALA A 27 -21.39 6.96 1.69
N CYS A 28 -22.37 7.56 1.02
CA CYS A 28 -22.16 8.66 0.09
C CYS A 28 -22.76 9.93 0.68
N TYR A 29 -21.97 10.99 0.74
CA TYR A 29 -22.36 12.29 1.29
C TYR A 29 -21.67 13.42 0.51
N PRO A 30 -22.27 14.61 0.46
CA PRO A 30 -21.64 15.79 -0.11
C PRO A 30 -20.34 16.16 0.61
N ILE A 31 -19.36 16.70 -0.13
CA ILE A 31 -18.02 17.01 0.42
C ILE A 31 -18.05 18.01 1.60
N ASP A 32 -19.03 18.91 1.63
CA ASP A 32 -19.23 19.91 2.68
C ASP A 32 -19.66 19.30 4.04
N PHE A 33 -19.95 18.00 4.10
CA PHE A 33 -20.15 17.29 5.37
C PHE A 33 -18.85 17.07 6.14
N ILE A 34 -17.68 17.24 5.49
CA ILE A 34 -16.37 17.18 6.12
C ILE A 34 -15.91 18.62 6.45
N PRO A 35 -15.90 19.05 7.73
CA PRO A 35 -15.67 20.45 8.09
C PRO A 35 -14.32 21.03 7.63
N ASN A 36 -13.31 20.17 7.44
CA ASN A 36 -11.96 20.55 7.04
C ASN A 36 -11.67 20.28 5.54
N ALA A 37 -12.71 20.15 4.71
CA ALA A 37 -12.55 19.95 3.27
C ALA A 37 -12.35 21.27 2.51
N ASP A 38 -11.51 21.26 1.47
CA ASP A 38 -11.45 22.35 0.49
C ASP A 38 -12.49 22.10 -0.61
N LEU A 39 -13.56 22.91 -0.61
CA LEU A 39 -14.68 22.77 -1.54
C LEU A 39 -14.30 23.00 -3.01
N ARG A 40 -13.12 23.56 -3.30
CA ARG A 40 -12.62 23.73 -4.68
C ARG A 40 -12.10 22.42 -5.27
N GLY A 41 -11.75 21.44 -4.44
CA GLY A 41 -11.19 20.17 -4.87
C GLY A 41 -9.83 20.29 -5.59
N GLN A 42 -9.07 21.35 -5.32
CA GLN A 42 -7.78 21.62 -5.95
C GLN A 42 -6.73 21.96 -4.88
N GLY A 43 -5.50 21.51 -5.11
CA GLY A 43 -4.35 21.80 -4.26
C GLY A 43 -3.11 22.13 -5.09
N PRO A 44 -2.01 22.54 -4.43
CA PRO A 44 -0.73 22.72 -5.11
C PRO A 44 -0.17 21.38 -5.61
N HIS A 45 0.95 21.44 -6.35
CA HIS A 45 1.68 20.22 -6.73
C HIS A 45 2.04 19.37 -5.50
N PRO A 46 1.84 18.04 -5.55
CA PRO A 46 2.10 17.17 -4.40
C PRO A 46 3.57 17.21 -3.98
N LYS A 47 3.82 17.45 -2.69
CA LYS A 47 5.15 17.26 -2.08
C LYS A 47 5.43 15.80 -1.73
N ASN A 48 4.38 15.00 -1.57
CA ASN A 48 4.44 13.59 -1.24
C ASN A 48 3.49 12.79 -2.14
N VAL A 49 3.94 11.64 -2.62
CA VAL A 49 3.12 10.62 -3.28
C VAL A 49 3.15 9.38 -2.41
N VAL A 50 1.98 8.90 -2.01
CA VAL A 50 1.84 7.76 -1.11
C VAL A 50 1.09 6.64 -1.83
N MET A 51 1.70 5.46 -1.88
CA MET A 51 1.09 4.23 -2.38
C MET A 51 0.71 3.35 -1.19
N LEU A 52 -0.54 2.93 -1.13
CA LEU A 52 -1.05 2.07 -0.06
C LEU A 52 -1.11 0.64 -0.58
N THR A 53 -0.53 -0.29 0.19
CA THR A 53 -0.64 -1.73 -0.07
C THR A 53 -1.21 -2.42 1.17
N ALA A 54 -2.25 -3.22 1.03
CA ALA A 54 -2.68 -4.10 2.10
C ALA A 54 -1.97 -5.45 1.95
N ASP A 55 -0.72 -5.55 2.41
CA ASP A 55 0.03 -6.80 2.32
C ASP A 55 -0.47 -7.85 3.32
N ALA A 56 -1.28 -8.80 2.86
CA ALA A 56 -1.76 -9.92 3.68
C ALA A 56 -0.73 -11.04 3.87
N PHE A 57 0.44 -10.94 3.22
CA PHE A 57 1.55 -11.86 3.46
C PHE A 57 2.42 -11.42 4.64
N GLY A 58 2.33 -10.16 5.07
CA GLY A 58 3.00 -9.66 6.27
C GLY A 58 4.51 -9.52 6.16
N VAL A 59 5.03 -9.33 4.95
CA VAL A 59 6.48 -9.25 4.66
C VAL A 59 6.94 -7.87 4.23
N MET A 60 6.02 -7.01 3.77
CA MET A 60 6.34 -5.64 3.37
C MET A 60 6.60 -4.74 4.59
N PRO A 61 7.60 -3.84 4.54
CA PRO A 61 7.84 -2.87 5.61
C PRO A 61 6.61 -1.97 5.84
N PRO A 62 6.38 -1.51 7.08
CA PRO A 62 5.26 -0.60 7.40
C PRO A 62 5.25 0.66 6.54
N LEU A 63 6.43 1.21 6.28
CA LEU A 63 6.65 2.36 5.42
C LEU A 63 8.04 2.26 4.79
N ALA A 64 8.14 2.57 3.50
CA ALA A 64 9.41 2.67 2.79
C ALA A 64 9.45 3.90 1.89
N LYS A 65 10.59 4.58 1.85
CA LYS A 65 10.91 5.64 0.90
C LYS A 65 11.30 5.00 -0.44
N LEU A 66 10.73 5.54 -1.51
CA LEU A 66 10.93 5.08 -2.88
C LEU A 66 11.69 6.15 -3.68
N SER A 67 12.58 5.71 -4.57
CA SER A 67 13.01 6.57 -5.68
C SER A 67 11.85 6.81 -6.66
N ALA A 68 12.01 7.74 -7.60
CA ALA A 68 11.01 7.96 -8.65
C ALA A 68 10.80 6.69 -9.50
N GLU A 69 11.87 5.96 -9.78
CA GLU A 69 11.86 4.71 -10.54
C GLU A 69 11.17 3.59 -9.77
N GLN A 70 11.45 3.45 -8.47
CA GLN A 70 10.73 2.51 -7.60
C GLN A 70 9.26 2.87 -7.50
N ALA A 71 8.91 4.15 -7.41
CA ALA A 71 7.51 4.60 -7.44
C ALA A 71 6.83 4.21 -8.76
N MET A 72 7.48 4.40 -9.91
CA MET A 72 6.94 3.95 -11.20
C MET A 72 6.76 2.41 -11.23
N TYR A 73 7.71 1.66 -10.71
CA TYR A 73 7.64 0.20 -10.61
C TYR A 73 6.46 -0.25 -9.74
N HIS A 74 6.34 0.27 -8.52
CA HIS A 74 5.24 -0.07 -7.61
C HIS A 74 3.89 0.41 -8.12
N PHE A 75 3.84 1.54 -8.84
CA PHE A 75 2.64 2.02 -9.50
C PHE A 75 2.19 1.08 -10.62
N LEU A 76 3.10 0.59 -11.46
CA LEU A 76 2.79 -0.42 -12.49
C LEU A 76 2.37 -1.74 -11.87
N SER A 77 3.02 -2.13 -10.77
CA SER A 77 2.69 -3.36 -10.05
C SER A 77 1.30 -3.27 -9.43
N GLY A 78 0.99 -2.15 -8.76
CA GLY A 78 -0.31 -1.96 -8.11
C GLY A 78 -0.63 -3.06 -7.09
N TYR A 79 0.41 -3.52 -6.38
CA TYR A 79 0.28 -4.65 -5.46
C TYR A 79 -0.59 -4.30 -4.26
N THR A 80 -1.54 -5.19 -3.98
CA THR A 80 -2.27 -5.30 -2.73
C THR A 80 -2.64 -6.77 -2.54
N ALA A 81 -3.00 -7.20 -1.34
CA ALA A 81 -3.59 -8.52 -1.16
C ALA A 81 -5.11 -8.42 -1.00
N ARG A 82 -5.81 -9.43 -1.52
CA ARG A 82 -7.21 -9.69 -1.19
C ARG A 82 -7.25 -10.70 -0.04
N VAL A 83 -8.16 -10.43 0.90
CA VAL A 83 -8.52 -11.36 1.98
C VAL A 83 -9.97 -11.77 1.79
N ALA A 84 -10.31 -12.98 2.22
CA ALA A 84 -11.68 -13.52 2.16
C ALA A 84 -12.69 -12.51 2.75
N GLY A 85 -13.87 -12.42 2.11
CA GLY A 85 -14.97 -11.53 2.52
C GLY A 85 -15.16 -10.29 1.64
N THR A 86 -14.07 -9.77 1.05
CA THR A 86 -14.11 -8.52 0.26
C THR A 86 -14.68 -8.65 -1.16
N GLU A 87 -14.72 -9.87 -1.72
CA GLU A 87 -15.34 -10.19 -3.02
C GLU A 87 -15.93 -11.61 -3.02
N THR A 88 -17.01 -11.83 -3.79
CA THR A 88 -17.72 -13.11 -3.87
C THR A 88 -16.81 -14.22 -4.41
N GLY A 89 -16.58 -15.29 -3.63
CA GLY A 89 -15.90 -16.52 -4.09
C GLY A 89 -14.41 -16.66 -3.72
N LEU A 90 -13.85 -15.78 -2.87
CA LEU A 90 -12.46 -15.88 -2.42
C LEU A 90 -12.24 -17.01 -1.41
N SER A 91 -11.11 -17.72 -1.54
CA SER A 91 -10.67 -18.75 -0.60
C SER A 91 -10.18 -18.16 0.74
N ASN A 92 -10.12 -18.97 1.80
CA ASN A 92 -9.65 -18.54 3.14
C ASN A 92 -8.16 -18.12 3.20
N ALA A 93 -7.41 -18.27 2.11
CA ALA A 93 -5.98 -17.92 2.03
C ALA A 93 -5.78 -16.54 1.38
N PRO A 94 -4.78 -15.76 1.83
CA PRO A 94 -4.46 -14.47 1.22
C PRO A 94 -4.03 -14.64 -0.24
N GLU A 95 -4.60 -13.84 -1.13
CA GLU A 95 -4.26 -13.84 -2.56
C GLU A 95 -3.58 -12.52 -2.95
N ALA A 96 -2.38 -12.63 -3.52
CA ALA A 96 -1.67 -11.48 -4.07
C ALA A 96 -2.41 -10.96 -5.30
N THR A 97 -2.81 -9.69 -5.28
CA THR A 97 -3.48 -9.00 -6.40
C THR A 97 -2.60 -7.88 -6.91
N PHE A 98 -2.39 -7.86 -8.23
CA PHE A 98 -1.67 -6.78 -8.90
C PHE A 98 -2.67 -5.97 -9.71
N SER A 99 -3.23 -4.93 -9.08
CA SER A 99 -4.16 -4.02 -9.73
C SER A 99 -3.38 -2.86 -10.29
N THR A 100 -2.84 -3.03 -11.50
CA THR A 100 -2.00 -2.04 -12.19
C THR A 100 -2.50 -0.60 -12.02
N CYS A 101 -1.58 0.31 -11.71
CA CYS A 101 -1.88 1.71 -11.40
C CYS A 101 -2.79 1.93 -10.19
N PHE A 102 -2.98 0.92 -9.34
CA PHE A 102 -3.96 0.87 -8.25
C PHE A 102 -5.42 1.08 -8.72
N GLY A 103 -5.71 0.80 -9.99
CA GLY A 103 -6.98 1.15 -10.61
C GLY A 103 -7.21 0.51 -11.97
N ALA A 104 -6.66 -0.69 -12.21
CA ALA A 104 -6.62 -1.33 -13.53
C ALA A 104 -7.97 -1.32 -14.28
N PRO A 105 -9.14 -1.58 -13.64
CA PRO A 105 -10.43 -1.56 -14.34
C PRO A 105 -10.82 -0.21 -14.96
N PHE A 106 -10.16 0.88 -14.58
CA PHE A 106 -10.50 2.24 -14.98
C PHE A 106 -9.47 2.87 -15.92
N MET A 107 -8.49 2.10 -16.42
CA MET A 107 -7.37 2.62 -17.20
C MET A 107 -7.58 2.44 -18.71
N PRO A 108 -7.94 3.50 -19.48
CA PRO A 108 -8.22 3.38 -20.92
C PRO A 108 -6.98 3.33 -21.82
N ARG A 109 -5.77 3.46 -21.27
CA ARG A 109 -4.50 3.44 -22.03
C ARG A 109 -3.59 2.40 -21.43
N HIS A 110 -2.52 2.07 -22.15
CA HIS A 110 -1.49 1.18 -21.61
C HIS A 110 -0.88 1.75 -20.31
N PRO A 111 -0.74 0.95 -19.24
CA PRO A 111 -0.23 1.37 -17.93
C PRO A 111 1.09 2.16 -17.96
N ALA A 112 2.01 1.77 -18.85
CA ALA A 112 3.31 2.43 -19.01
C ALA A 112 3.18 3.93 -19.35
N VAL A 113 2.09 4.35 -20.01
CA VAL A 113 1.81 5.77 -20.28
C VAL A 113 1.62 6.53 -18.97
N TYR A 114 0.78 6.00 -18.07
CA TYR A 114 0.49 6.63 -16.78
C TYR A 114 1.69 6.60 -15.85
N ALA A 115 2.44 5.50 -15.83
CA ALA A 115 3.68 5.42 -15.05
C ALA A 115 4.71 6.45 -15.51
N LYS A 116 4.88 6.64 -16.82
CA LYS A 116 5.75 7.69 -17.38
C LYS A 116 5.29 9.09 -16.99
N MET A 117 3.97 9.35 -17.04
CA MET A 117 3.40 10.63 -16.61
C MET A 117 3.65 10.89 -15.12
N LEU A 118 3.42 9.89 -14.27
CA LEU A 118 3.68 9.97 -12.83
C LEU A 118 5.17 10.25 -12.55
N GLY A 119 6.07 9.48 -13.14
CA GLY A 119 7.52 9.66 -12.98
C GLY A 119 8.00 11.04 -13.42
N ALA A 120 7.48 11.58 -14.52
CA ALA A 120 7.80 12.93 -14.98
C ALA A 120 7.37 13.98 -13.95
N ARG A 121 6.15 13.89 -13.41
CA ARG A 121 5.64 14.84 -12.40
C ARG A 121 6.38 14.74 -11.06
N ILE A 122 6.75 13.54 -10.63
CA ILE A 122 7.58 13.34 -9.42
C ILE A 122 8.91 14.09 -9.58
N LYS A 123 9.58 13.91 -10.71
CA LYS A 123 10.89 14.55 -10.98
C LYS A 123 10.78 16.07 -11.13
N GLU A 124 9.78 16.54 -11.88
CA GLU A 124 9.53 17.96 -12.11
C GLU A 124 9.29 18.74 -10.81
N HIS A 125 8.57 18.14 -9.85
CA HIS A 125 8.17 18.82 -8.61
C HIS A 125 8.94 18.37 -7.36
N GLY A 126 9.89 17.43 -7.50
CA GLY A 126 10.70 16.93 -6.39
C GLY A 126 9.89 16.20 -5.30
N ALA A 127 8.78 15.55 -5.67
CA ALA A 127 7.90 14.89 -4.72
C ALA A 127 8.57 13.68 -4.05
N GLN A 128 8.47 13.56 -2.74
CA GLN A 128 8.91 12.38 -2.01
C GLN A 128 7.91 11.24 -2.21
N CYS A 129 8.40 10.03 -2.47
CA CYS A 129 7.55 8.87 -2.75
C CYS A 129 7.63 7.86 -1.62
N TRP A 130 6.47 7.35 -1.21
CA TRP A 130 6.34 6.44 -0.07
C TRP A 130 5.45 5.26 -0.42
N LEU A 131 5.87 4.07 0.00
CA LEU A 131 5.01 2.88 0.03
C LEU A 131 4.64 2.60 1.49
N VAL A 132 3.36 2.40 1.77
CA VAL A 132 2.85 2.18 3.12
C VAL A 132 2.05 0.89 3.18
N ASN A 133 2.50 -0.03 4.03
CA ASN A 133 1.77 -1.27 4.29
C ASN A 133 0.65 -1.01 5.30
N THR A 134 -0.60 -1.09 4.83
CA THR A 134 -1.83 -1.02 5.63
C THR A 134 -2.46 -2.39 5.88
N GLY A 135 -1.75 -3.45 5.50
CA GLY A 135 -2.12 -4.85 5.65
C GLY A 135 -1.64 -5.43 6.96
N TRP A 136 -0.95 -6.56 6.92
CA TRP A 136 -0.54 -7.35 8.08
C TRP A 136 0.94 -7.21 8.41
N SER A 137 1.29 -7.56 9.65
CA SER A 137 2.66 -7.69 10.16
C SER A 137 2.71 -8.83 11.19
N GLY A 138 3.90 -9.36 11.45
CA GLY A 138 4.13 -10.48 12.38
C GLY A 138 3.69 -11.85 11.86
N GLY A 139 3.31 -11.96 10.60
CA GLY A 139 2.85 -13.20 9.96
C GLY A 139 1.89 -12.93 8.80
N THR A 140 1.55 -13.97 8.05
CA THR A 140 0.48 -13.92 7.04
C THR A 140 -0.88 -13.71 7.68
N TYR A 141 -1.90 -13.35 6.89
CA TYR A 141 -3.30 -13.38 7.31
C TYR A 141 -3.64 -14.68 8.05
N GLY A 142 -4.36 -14.55 9.18
CA GLY A 142 -4.69 -15.65 10.09
C GLY A 142 -3.66 -15.89 11.22
N VAL A 143 -2.39 -15.49 11.04
CA VAL A 143 -1.33 -15.60 12.06
C VAL A 143 -0.87 -14.22 12.52
N GLY A 144 -0.52 -13.36 11.56
CA GLY A 144 -0.15 -11.98 11.81
C GLY A 144 -1.33 -11.11 12.20
N ARG A 145 -1.04 -9.86 12.54
CA ARG A 145 -2.06 -8.86 12.90
C ARG A 145 -2.06 -7.74 11.89
N ARG A 146 -3.25 -7.20 11.62
CA ARG A 146 -3.38 -6.00 10.79
C ARG A 146 -2.65 -4.84 11.46
N MET A 147 -1.96 -4.04 10.66
CA MET A 147 -1.21 -2.87 11.11
C MET A 147 -2.13 -1.94 11.91
N PRO A 148 -1.77 -1.61 13.17
CA PRO A 148 -2.55 -0.68 13.96
C PRO A 148 -2.66 0.67 13.26
N ILE A 149 -3.89 1.18 13.08
CA ILE A 149 -4.15 2.44 12.39
C ILE A 149 -3.39 3.63 13.02
N ALA A 150 -3.13 3.56 14.33
CA ALA A 150 -2.32 4.55 15.04
C ALA A 150 -0.88 4.60 14.52
N HIS A 151 -0.24 3.45 14.29
CA HIS A 151 1.10 3.38 13.73
C HIS A 151 1.13 3.87 12.28
N THR A 152 0.17 3.45 11.45
CA THR A 152 0.05 3.96 10.06
C THR A 152 -0.09 5.48 10.03
N ARG A 153 -0.91 6.06 10.92
CA ARG A 153 -1.07 7.52 11.03
C ARG A 153 0.20 8.21 11.51
N ALA A 154 0.93 7.64 12.47
CA ALA A 154 2.20 8.18 12.95
C ALA A 154 3.27 8.20 11.84
N LEU A 155 3.42 7.08 11.12
CA LEU A 155 4.32 6.93 9.97
C LEU A 155 4.00 7.95 8.87
N LEU A 156 2.72 8.03 8.47
CA LEU A 156 2.29 9.00 7.46
C LEU A 156 2.52 10.44 7.91
N ARG A 157 2.21 10.77 9.17
CA ARG A 157 2.45 12.13 9.69
C ARG A 157 3.93 12.48 9.60
N ALA A 158 4.81 11.58 10.04
CA ALA A 158 6.26 11.79 10.00
C ALA A 158 6.84 11.86 8.57
N ALA A 159 6.22 11.19 7.61
CA ALA A 159 6.56 11.33 6.20
C ALA A 159 6.09 12.69 5.64
N LEU A 160 4.85 13.08 5.93
CA LEU A 160 4.22 14.28 5.39
C LEU A 160 4.80 15.58 5.97
N ASP A 161 5.20 15.59 7.24
CA ASP A 161 5.82 16.73 7.90
C ASP A 161 7.35 16.82 7.69
N GLY A 162 7.92 15.87 6.93
CA GLY A 162 9.33 15.88 6.53
C GLY A 162 10.30 15.26 7.53
N ARG A 163 9.85 14.81 8.71
CA ARG A 163 10.73 14.17 9.70
C ARG A 163 11.45 12.93 9.16
N LEU A 164 10.82 12.19 8.24
CA LEU A 164 11.42 11.01 7.60
C LEU A 164 12.15 11.32 6.30
N ALA A 165 12.14 12.56 5.80
CA ALA A 165 12.74 12.89 4.51
C ALA A 165 14.26 12.63 4.51
N ASP A 166 14.94 13.03 5.59
CA ASP A 166 16.40 12.90 5.77
C ASP A 166 16.77 11.97 6.93
N ALA A 167 15.83 11.17 7.42
CA ALA A 167 16.07 10.22 8.49
C ALA A 167 17.02 9.10 8.05
N PRO A 168 17.81 8.49 8.96
CA PRO A 168 18.56 7.28 8.68
C PRO A 168 17.64 6.18 8.14
N VAL A 169 18.06 5.58 7.03
CA VAL A 169 17.35 4.50 6.35
C VAL A 169 18.27 3.31 6.16
N ARG A 170 17.68 2.12 6.23
CA ARG A 170 18.32 0.88 5.81
C ARG A 170 17.68 0.38 4.53
N LYS A 171 18.47 -0.27 3.67
CA LYS A 171 17.94 -0.92 2.47
C LYS A 171 17.33 -2.26 2.87
N ASP A 172 16.08 -2.48 2.49
CA ASP A 172 15.41 -3.78 2.64
C ASP A 172 16.07 -4.83 1.72
N GLY A 173 16.32 -6.02 2.27
CA GLY A 173 17.05 -7.08 1.58
C GLY A 173 16.23 -7.84 0.52
N ASN A 174 14.90 -7.78 0.58
CA ASN A 174 14.03 -8.54 -0.33
C ASN A 174 13.56 -7.69 -1.52
N PHE A 175 13.18 -6.45 -1.26
CA PHE A 175 12.52 -5.54 -2.18
C PHE A 175 13.39 -4.33 -2.55
N GLY A 176 14.52 -4.13 -1.86
CA GLY A 176 15.48 -3.06 -2.18
C GLY A 176 14.99 -1.65 -1.86
N MET A 177 13.87 -1.51 -1.15
CA MET A 177 13.30 -0.23 -0.73
C MET A 177 14.04 0.34 0.48
N LEU A 178 13.94 1.66 0.72
CA LEU A 178 14.60 2.30 1.85
C LEU A 178 13.63 2.42 3.03
N VAL A 179 13.91 1.71 4.13
CA VAL A 179 13.07 1.68 5.32
C VAL A 179 13.69 2.56 6.41
N PRO A 180 12.96 3.53 6.98
CA PRO A 180 13.45 4.30 8.12
C PRO A 180 13.86 3.39 9.28
N GLU A 181 14.95 3.76 9.95
CA GLU A 181 15.43 3.00 11.13
C GLU A 181 14.63 3.30 12.40
N SER A 182 13.98 4.46 12.45
CA SER A 182 13.09 4.85 13.55
C SER A 182 11.99 5.79 13.08
N CYS A 183 10.88 5.83 13.81
CA CYS A 183 9.82 6.81 13.64
C CYS A 183 9.23 7.12 15.03
N PRO A 184 9.04 8.40 15.40
CA PRO A 184 8.36 8.74 16.64
C PRO A 184 6.98 8.09 16.72
N GLU A 185 6.57 7.69 17.92
CA GLU A 185 5.26 7.05 18.20
C GLU A 185 5.07 5.67 17.55
N VAL A 186 6.14 5.08 17.00
CA VAL A 186 6.14 3.74 16.40
C VAL A 186 7.26 2.93 17.05
N PRO A 187 6.97 1.77 17.68
CA PRO A 187 8.01 0.90 18.23
C PRO A 187 8.98 0.43 17.13
N SER A 188 10.28 0.46 17.38
CA SER A 188 11.31 0.15 16.37
C SER A 188 11.17 -1.28 15.82
N GLU A 189 10.71 -2.22 16.64
CA GLU A 189 10.44 -3.60 16.23
C GLU A 189 9.37 -3.71 15.14
N VAL A 190 8.41 -2.77 15.07
CA VAL A 190 7.38 -2.75 14.02
C VAL A 190 8.01 -2.43 12.67
N LEU A 191 9.06 -1.60 12.65
CA LEU A 191 9.74 -1.20 11.42
C LEU A 191 10.54 -2.33 10.79
N ASP A 192 10.82 -3.41 11.52
CA ASP A 192 11.50 -4.62 11.03
C ASP A 192 10.51 -5.80 10.88
N PRO A 193 9.90 -5.98 9.69
CA PRO A 193 8.94 -7.07 9.46
C PRO A 193 9.51 -8.43 9.84
N ARG A 194 10.76 -8.72 9.49
CA ARG A 194 11.40 -9.99 9.85
C ARG A 194 11.48 -10.16 11.36
N GLY A 195 11.81 -9.11 12.09
CA GLY A 195 11.82 -9.02 13.55
C GLY A 195 10.48 -9.38 14.20
N THR A 196 9.36 -9.03 13.56
CA THR A 196 8.01 -9.29 14.08
C THR A 196 7.53 -10.74 13.95
N TRP A 197 8.13 -11.55 13.07
CA TRP A 197 7.75 -12.95 12.87
C TRP A 197 8.34 -13.86 13.95
N SER A 198 7.57 -14.82 14.47
CA SER A 198 8.10 -15.84 15.37
C SER A 198 9.06 -16.79 14.63
N ASP A 199 8.67 -17.24 13.44
CA ASP A 199 9.48 -18.07 12.54
C ASP A 199 10.14 -17.21 11.46
N LYS A 200 11.45 -17.02 11.58
CA LYS A 200 12.25 -16.22 10.65
C LYS A 200 12.43 -16.89 9.29
N GLN A 201 12.45 -18.22 9.26
CA GLN A 201 12.57 -18.97 8.01
C GLN A 201 11.28 -18.86 7.21
N ALA A 202 10.12 -18.98 7.87
CA ALA A 202 8.82 -18.78 7.23
C ALA A 202 8.68 -17.36 6.64
N TYR A 203 9.21 -16.34 7.33
CA TYR A 203 9.31 -14.99 6.77
C TYR A 203 10.15 -14.97 5.48
N ASP A 204 11.37 -15.52 5.54
CA ASP A 204 12.32 -15.49 4.42
C ASP A 204 11.74 -16.24 3.19
N GLU A 205 11.07 -17.37 3.39
CA GLU A 205 10.38 -18.12 2.34
C GLU A 205 9.20 -17.35 1.74
N THR A 206 8.38 -16.72 2.59
CA THR A 206 7.23 -15.92 2.17
C THR A 206 7.67 -14.68 1.38
N ALA A 207 8.70 -13.98 1.86
CA ALA A 207 9.25 -12.81 1.20
C ALA A 207 9.82 -13.18 -0.19
N ARG A 208 10.59 -14.28 -0.29
CA ARG A 208 11.08 -14.80 -1.59
C ARG A 208 9.94 -15.21 -2.53
N ALA A 209 8.86 -15.77 -2.00
CA ALA A 209 7.69 -16.10 -2.82
C ALA A 209 7.02 -14.83 -3.36
N LEU A 210 6.91 -13.78 -2.54
CA LEU A 210 6.32 -12.52 -2.96
C LEU A 210 7.20 -11.80 -4.00
N THR A 211 8.53 -11.76 -3.84
CA THR A 211 9.42 -11.15 -4.84
C THR A 211 9.32 -11.83 -6.21
N ARG A 212 9.18 -13.17 -6.24
CA ARG A 212 8.90 -13.90 -7.50
C ARG A 212 7.59 -13.47 -8.15
N ARG A 213 6.54 -13.23 -7.38
CA ARG A 213 5.25 -12.75 -7.91
C ARG A 213 5.36 -11.35 -8.49
N PHE A 214 6.08 -10.45 -7.81
CA PHE A 214 6.40 -9.11 -8.31
C PHE A 214 7.15 -9.16 -9.64
N ALA A 215 8.19 -9.99 -9.74
CA ALA A 215 8.96 -10.15 -10.96
C ALA A 215 8.13 -10.74 -12.12
N ALA A 216 7.33 -11.77 -11.84
CA ALA A 216 6.45 -12.39 -12.83
C ALA A 216 5.40 -11.40 -13.36
N ASN A 217 4.79 -10.60 -12.47
CA ASN A 217 3.87 -9.54 -12.86
C ASN A 217 4.55 -8.46 -13.70
N PHE A 218 5.77 -8.05 -13.34
CA PHE A 218 6.44 -6.96 -14.03
C PHE A 218 6.92 -7.31 -15.46
N ALA A 219 7.10 -8.60 -15.77
CA ALA A 219 7.57 -9.06 -17.07
C ALA A 219 6.72 -8.54 -18.24
N GLU A 220 5.41 -8.33 -18.05
CA GLU A 220 4.53 -7.77 -19.09
C GLU A 220 4.80 -6.28 -19.37
N PHE A 221 5.29 -5.53 -18.39
CA PHE A 221 5.57 -4.10 -18.51
C PHE A 221 7.01 -3.81 -18.94
N GLU A 222 7.92 -4.76 -18.74
CA GLU A 222 9.35 -4.60 -18.98
C GLU A 222 9.68 -4.08 -20.40
N PRO A 223 9.03 -4.50 -21.49
CA PRO A 223 9.30 -3.96 -22.82
C PRO A 223 8.95 -2.46 -22.99
N PHE A 224 8.10 -1.92 -22.11
CA PHE A 224 7.49 -0.60 -22.26
C PHE A 224 8.06 0.47 -21.32
N VAL A 225 9.06 0.13 -20.51
CA VAL A 225 9.66 1.01 -19.51
C VAL A 225 11.14 1.28 -19.79
N GLY A 226 11.64 2.43 -19.31
CA GLY A 226 13.04 2.81 -19.41
C GLY A 226 13.97 1.94 -18.55
N ARG A 227 15.27 1.98 -18.86
CA ARG A 227 16.31 1.17 -18.18
C ARG A 227 16.30 1.37 -16.67
N GLU A 228 16.11 2.61 -16.23
CA GLU A 228 16.17 2.98 -14.81
C GLU A 228 15.06 2.31 -13.99
N VAL A 229 13.88 2.11 -14.59
CA VAL A 229 12.77 1.39 -13.94
C VAL A 229 13.05 -0.11 -13.87
N LYS A 230 13.71 -0.67 -14.90
CA LYS A 230 14.13 -2.09 -14.90
C LYS A 230 15.19 -2.37 -13.83
N GLU A 231 16.12 -1.46 -13.66
CA GLU A 231 17.15 -1.54 -12.62
C GLU A 231 16.57 -1.38 -11.21
N ALA A 232 15.51 -0.58 -11.07
CA ALA A 232 14.77 -0.41 -9.82
C ALA A 232 13.77 -1.53 -9.52
N ALA A 233 13.53 -2.45 -10.47
CA ALA A 233 12.57 -3.53 -10.32
C ALA A 233 12.96 -4.51 -9.21
N ILE A 234 11.96 -5.13 -8.59
CA ILE A 234 12.18 -6.21 -7.64
C ILE A 234 12.59 -7.45 -8.43
N HIS A 235 13.82 -7.91 -8.20
CA HIS A 235 14.35 -9.14 -8.77
C HIS A 235 14.32 -10.24 -7.71
N PRO A 236 13.92 -11.48 -8.05
CA PRO A 236 14.00 -12.58 -7.12
C PRO A 236 15.45 -12.77 -6.65
N ALA A 237 15.65 -12.98 -5.35
CA ALA A 237 16.96 -13.40 -4.85
C ALA A 237 17.35 -14.72 -5.55
N ALA A 238 18.61 -14.79 -6.02
CA ALA A 238 19.19 -15.98 -6.63
C ALA A 238 19.26 -17.16 -5.64
#